data_AF-A0A1Y2IIG9-F1
#
_entry.id   AF-A0A1Y2IIG9-F1
#
_cell.length_a   1.000
_cell.length_b   1.000
_cell.length_c   1.000
_cell.angle_alpha   90.00
_cell.angle_beta   90.00
_cell.angle_gamma   90.00
#
_symmetry.space_group_name_H-M   'P 1'
#
loop_
_entity.id
_entity.type
_entity.pdbx_description
1 polymer ?
#
loop_
_entity_poly.entity_id
_entity_poly.type
_entity_poly.pdbx_seq_one_letter_code
_entity_poly.pdbx_strand_id
1 'polypeptide(L)'
;MASCRSHTSPIIVPLTPDVSLESALRDLNKRLRQWGFEDDRVIFSARLDEERERAATDVNTMQAWVHEREDWIMTADRILDRVELLLSSGALEVLEPETLRQTWASLTSVVFKVQYMVAHVEVRLDQWQTQS
;
A
#
# COMPACT_ATOMS: atom_id res chain seq x y z
N MET A 1 -9.66 -7.75 -24.05
CA MET A 1 -8.21 -8.06 -24.09
C MET A 1 -7.69 -8.03 -22.66
N ALA A 2 -7.43 -9.19 -22.07
CA ALA A 2 -6.98 -9.29 -20.68
C ALA A 2 -5.50 -8.92 -20.59
N SER A 3 -5.19 -7.86 -19.85
CA SER A 3 -3.82 -7.49 -19.52
C SER A 3 -3.29 -8.47 -18.46
N CYS A 4 -2.34 -9.32 -18.86
CA CYS A 4 -1.57 -10.16 -17.95
C CYS A 4 -0.71 -9.25 -17.05
N ARG A 5 -1.26 -8.80 -15.92
CA ARG A 5 -0.45 -8.19 -14.87
C ARG A 5 0.34 -9.28 -14.19
N SER A 6 1.62 -9.39 -14.50
CA SER A 6 2.59 -10.17 -13.73
C SER A 6 2.55 -9.66 -12.29
N HIS A 7 1.89 -10.39 -11.39
CA HIS A 7 1.88 -10.05 -9.97
C HIS A 7 3.23 -10.40 -9.34
N THR A 8 4.26 -9.63 -9.68
CA THR A 8 5.47 -9.55 -8.86
C THR A 8 5.05 -9.01 -7.49
N SER A 9 5.38 -9.73 -6.42
CA SER A 9 5.11 -9.28 -5.06
C SER A 9 5.74 -7.90 -4.81
N PRO A 10 5.03 -6.96 -4.16
CA PRO A 10 5.58 -5.63 -3.85
C PRO A 10 6.91 -5.69 -3.07
N ILE A 11 7.06 -6.71 -2.22
CA ILE A 11 8.25 -6.94 -1.41
C ILE A 11 8.88 -8.26 -1.83
N ILE A 12 10.20 -8.24 -2.01
CA ILE A 12 10.98 -9.44 -2.28
C ILE A 12 11.06 -10.27 -0.99
N VAL A 13 10.71 -11.55 -1.08
CA VAL A 13 10.88 -12.49 0.03
C VAL A 13 12.20 -13.22 -0.21
N PRO A 14 13.24 -12.95 0.60
CA PRO A 14 14.53 -13.59 0.42
C PRO A 14 14.48 -15.07 0.80
N LEU A 15 15.36 -15.87 0.20
CA LEU A 15 15.64 -17.21 0.69
C LEU A 15 16.54 -17.08 1.92
N THR A 16 16.01 -17.44 3.08
CA THR A 16 16.70 -17.35 4.37
C THR A 16 16.31 -18.55 5.24
N PRO A 17 17.19 -19.07 6.10
CA PRO A 17 16.80 -20.05 7.12
C PRO A 17 15.88 -19.46 8.19
N ASP A 18 15.76 -18.13 8.28
CA ASP A 18 14.83 -17.47 9.20
C ASP A 18 13.39 -17.52 8.67
N VAL A 19 12.68 -18.57 9.07
CA VAL A 19 11.27 -18.79 8.74
C VAL A 19 10.37 -17.67 9.28
N SER A 20 10.76 -17.00 10.37
CA SER A 20 9.97 -15.92 10.96
C SER A 20 10.00 -14.68 10.07
N LEU A 21 11.19 -14.31 9.59
CA LEU A 21 11.36 -13.21 8.63
C LEU A 21 10.61 -13.49 7.33
N GLU A 22 10.77 -14.70 6.78
CA GLU A 22 10.09 -15.10 5.56
C GLU A 22 8.56 -15.00 5.71
N SER A 23 8.02 -15.55 6.80
CA SER A 23 6.59 -15.49 7.11
C SER A 23 6.09 -14.06 7.25
N ALA A 24 6.85 -13.19 7.91
CA ALA A 24 6.45 -11.79 8.11
C ALA A 24 6.41 -11.01 6.78
N LEU A 25 7.39 -11.20 5.89
CA LEU A 25 7.40 -10.55 4.56
C LEU A 25 6.27 -11.09 3.66
N ARG A 26 5.93 -12.38 3.77
CA ARG A 26 4.76 -12.96 3.07
C ARG A 26 3.44 -12.41 3.57
N ASP A 27 3.26 -12.29 4.88
CA ASP A 27 2.06 -11.70 5.47
C ASP A 27 1.90 -10.22 5.06
N LEU A 28 3.00 -9.47 5.05
CA LEU A 28 3.01 -8.07 4.61
C LEU A 28 2.62 -7.95 3.12
N ASN A 29 3.19 -8.78 2.25
CA ASN A 29 2.78 -8.84 0.83
C ASN A 29 1.29 -9.17 0.67
N LYS A 30 0.76 -10.10 1.48
CA LYS A 30 -0.67 -10.44 1.47
C LYS A 30 -1.53 -9.24 1.86
N ARG A 31 -1.13 -8.51 2.90
CA ARG A 31 -1.86 -7.30 3.37
C ARG A 31 -1.85 -6.18 2.35
N LEU A 32 -0.70 -5.91 1.73
CA LEU A 32 -0.60 -4.92 0.64
C LEU A 32 -1.56 -5.25 -0.50
N ARG A 33 -1.61 -6.53 -0.91
CA ARG A 33 -2.54 -6.97 -1.96
C ARG A 33 -4.00 -6.83 -1.54
N GLN A 34 -4.34 -7.22 -0.31
CA GLN A 34 -5.71 -7.12 0.21
C GLN A 34 -6.17 -5.67 0.36
N TRP A 35 -5.26 -4.77 0.73
CA TRP A 35 -5.49 -3.34 0.81
C TRP A 35 -5.67 -2.70 -0.57
N GLY A 36 -5.22 -3.36 -1.65
CA GLY A 36 -5.35 -2.84 -3.01
C GLY A 36 -4.15 -2.01 -3.48
N PHE A 37 -2.96 -2.34 -2.97
CA PHE A 37 -1.70 -1.76 -3.43
C PHE A 37 -1.60 -1.79 -4.96
N GLU A 38 -1.32 -0.64 -5.55
CA GLU A 38 -1.15 -0.46 -6.98
C GLU A 38 0.23 0.16 -7.22
N ASP A 39 1.06 -0.54 -8.00
CA ASP A 39 2.43 -0.10 -8.24
C ASP A 39 2.49 1.08 -9.22
N ASP A 40 1.54 1.09 -10.16
CA ASP A 40 1.40 2.12 -11.17
C ASP A 40 0.54 3.28 -10.64
N ARG A 41 1.22 4.39 -10.36
CA ARG A 41 0.61 5.62 -9.83
C ARG A 41 -0.40 6.25 -10.78
N VAL A 42 -0.19 6.11 -12.10
CA VAL A 42 -1.09 6.67 -13.11
C VAL A 42 -2.40 5.89 -13.10
N ILE A 43 -2.31 4.57 -13.07
CA ILE A 43 -3.47 3.69 -12.96
C ILE A 43 -4.22 3.93 -11.65
N PHE A 44 -3.50 4.05 -10.53
CA PHE A 44 -4.09 4.35 -9.23
C PHE A 44 -4.86 5.67 -9.24
N SER A 45 -4.22 6.76 -9.69
CA SER A 45 -4.85 8.09 -9.71
C SER A 45 -6.07 8.12 -10.61
N ALA A 46 -5.99 7.54 -11.81
CA ALA A 46 -7.13 7.48 -12.72
C ALA A 46 -8.32 6.71 -12.11
N ARG A 47 -8.06 5.54 -11.50
CA ARG A 47 -9.11 4.76 -10.81
C ARG A 47 -9.73 5.52 -9.65
N LEU A 48 -8.91 6.23 -8.86
CA LEU A 48 -9.38 7.03 -7.72
C LEU A 48 -10.28 8.17 -8.19
N ASP A 49 -9.90 8.86 -9.26
CA ASP A 49 -10.70 9.95 -9.83
C ASP A 49 -12.03 9.42 -10.39
N GLU A 50 -12.04 8.29 -11.11
CA GLU A 50 -13.26 7.61 -11.58
C GLU A 50 -14.17 7.13 -10.43
N GLU A 51 -13.60 6.64 -9.33
CA GLU A 51 -14.35 6.24 -8.13
C GLU A 51 -15.02 7.46 -7.48
N ARG A 52 -14.30 8.56 -7.34
CA ARG A 52 -14.85 9.82 -6.83
C ARG A 52 -15.96 10.38 -7.71
N GLU A 53 -15.76 10.42 -9.03
CA GLU A 53 -16.77 10.91 -9.97
C GLU A 53 -18.07 10.11 -9.88
N ARG A 54 -17.96 8.78 -9.75
CA ARG A 54 -19.12 7.92 -9.50
C ARG A 54 -19.78 8.17 -8.16
N ALA A 55 -19.02 8.48 -7.12
CA ALA A 55 -19.57 8.79 -5.80
C ALA A 55 -20.25 10.18 -5.77
N ALA A 56 -19.87 11.09 -6.66
CA ALA A 56 -20.41 12.46 -6.74
C ALA A 56 -21.83 12.56 -7.29
N THR A 57 -22.50 11.44 -7.59
CA THR A 57 -23.89 11.43 -8.08
C THR A 57 -24.88 11.94 -7.05
N ASP A 58 -24.64 11.68 -5.75
CA ASP A 58 -25.48 12.13 -4.65
C ASP A 58 -24.69 12.17 -3.33
N VAL A 59 -25.23 12.90 -2.35
CA VAL A 59 -24.57 13.16 -1.07
C VAL A 59 -24.36 11.88 -0.24
N ASN A 60 -25.30 10.93 -0.28
CA ASN A 60 -25.19 9.71 0.52
C ASN A 60 -24.08 8.80 -0.02
N THR A 61 -24.02 8.64 -1.33
CA THR A 61 -22.96 7.86 -1.98
C THR A 61 -21.58 8.49 -1.74
N MET A 62 -21.48 9.83 -1.81
CA MET A 62 -20.24 10.53 -1.49
C MET A 62 -19.81 10.34 -0.04
N GLN A 63 -20.72 10.46 0.92
CA GLN A 63 -20.42 10.21 2.34
C GLN A 63 -19.95 8.77 2.60
N ALA A 64 -20.60 7.79 1.97
CA ALA A 64 -20.18 6.40 2.07
C ALA A 64 -18.77 6.19 1.49
N TRP A 65 -18.46 6.81 0.34
CA TRP A 65 -17.14 6.78 -0.25
C TRP A 65 -16.08 7.43 0.64
N VAL A 66 -16.37 8.60 1.23
CA VAL A 66 -15.47 9.28 2.18
C VAL A 66 -15.12 8.35 3.34
N HIS A 67 -16.13 7.75 3.98
CA HIS A 67 -15.91 6.88 5.13
C HIS A 67 -15.11 5.62 4.77
N GLU A 68 -15.41 5.01 3.61
CA GLU A 68 -14.63 3.89 3.09
C GLU A 68 -13.16 4.27 2.86
N ARG A 69 -12.89 5.49 2.38
CA ARG A 69 -11.51 5.97 2.17
C ARG A 69 -10.78 6.30 3.45
N GLU A 70 -11.46 6.84 4.46
CA GLU A 70 -10.89 7.04 5.80
C GLU A 70 -10.48 5.69 6.42
N ASP A 71 -11.35 4.68 6.38
CA ASP A 71 -11.04 3.32 6.84
C ASP A 71 -9.89 2.67 6.06
N TRP A 72 -9.84 2.95 4.75
CA TRP A 72 -8.77 2.50 3.87
C TRP A 72 -7.41 3.14 4.24
N ILE A 73 -7.39 4.44 4.56
CA ILE A 73 -6.18 5.14 5.06
C ILE A 73 -5.73 4.55 6.39
N MET A 74 -6.64 4.33 7.35
CA MET A 74 -6.30 3.71 8.63
C MET A 74 -5.69 2.30 8.46
N THR A 75 -6.10 1.58 7.42
CA THR A 75 -5.50 0.27 7.09
C THR A 75 -4.08 0.43 6.53
N ALA A 76 -3.81 1.50 5.79
CA ALA A 76 -2.49 1.86 5.30
C ALA A 76 -1.51 2.11 6.44
N ASP A 77 -1.92 2.86 7.47
CA ASP A 77 -1.09 3.14 8.65
C ASP A 77 -0.65 1.85 9.34
N ARG A 78 -1.59 0.91 9.55
CA ARG A 78 -1.26 -0.42 10.11
C ARG A 78 -0.29 -1.23 9.25
N ILE A 79 -0.28 -1.01 7.94
CA ILE A 79 0.70 -1.63 7.03
C ILE A 79 2.07 -0.97 7.24
N LEU A 80 2.12 0.36 7.33
CA LEU A 80 3.35 1.12 7.57
C LEU A 80 3.97 0.77 8.92
N ASP A 81 3.17 0.66 9.99
CA ASP A 81 3.62 0.24 11.33
C ASP A 81 4.33 -1.14 11.28
N ARG A 82 3.81 -2.05 10.44
CA ARG A 82 4.42 -3.38 10.26
C ARG A 82 5.73 -3.32 9.50
N VAL A 83 5.85 -2.40 8.54
CA VAL A 83 7.12 -2.18 7.86
C VAL A 83 8.14 -1.62 8.85
N GLU A 84 7.76 -0.62 9.64
CA GLU A 84 8.62 -0.04 10.68
C GLU A 84 9.06 -1.08 11.71
N LEU A 85 8.15 -1.93 12.18
CA LEU A 85 8.48 -3.03 13.09
C LEU A 85 9.51 -3.97 12.47
N LEU A 86 9.38 -4.33 11.19
CA LEU A 86 10.35 -5.19 10.52
C LEU A 86 11.72 -4.52 10.41
N LEU A 87 11.76 -3.24 10.02
CA LEU A 87 13.00 -2.49 9.87
C LEU A 87 13.71 -2.27 11.22
N SER A 88 12.96 -2.12 12.32
CA SER A 88 13.50 -1.86 13.66
C SER A 88 13.79 -3.13 14.48
N SER A 89 13.23 -4.28 14.10
CA SER A 89 13.38 -5.55 14.85
C SER A 89 14.78 -6.17 14.81
N GLY A 90 15.68 -5.68 13.95
CA GLY A 90 16.97 -6.33 13.67
C GLY A 90 16.83 -7.64 12.86
N ALA A 91 15.61 -8.08 12.52
CA ALA A 91 15.38 -9.33 11.79
C ALA A 91 16.04 -9.36 10.42
N LEU A 92 16.35 -8.19 9.82
CA LEU A 92 17.05 -8.11 8.54
C LEU A 92 18.56 -8.31 8.66
N GLU A 93 19.16 -8.19 9.85
CA GLU A 93 20.61 -8.28 10.05
C GLU A 93 21.18 -9.68 9.79
N VAL A 94 20.33 -10.71 9.79
CA VAL A 94 20.72 -12.10 9.48
C VAL A 94 20.88 -12.35 7.97
N LEU A 95 20.53 -11.38 7.13
CA LEU A 95 20.62 -11.50 5.67
C LEU A 95 22.02 -11.16 5.17
N GLU A 96 22.45 -11.88 4.12
CA GLU A 96 23.65 -11.53 3.36
C GLU A 96 23.55 -10.09 2.78
N PRO A 97 24.66 -9.36 2.65
CA PRO A 97 24.63 -7.92 2.30
C PRO A 97 23.84 -7.58 1.03
N GLU A 98 23.91 -8.43 0.00
CA GLU A 98 23.16 -8.24 -1.24
C GLU A 98 21.65 -8.38 -1.02
N THR A 99 21.26 -9.46 -0.32
CA THR A 99 19.88 -9.79 -0.01
C THR A 99 19.26 -8.77 0.94
N LEU A 100 20.03 -8.30 1.92
CA LEU A 100 19.68 -7.20 2.80
C LEU A 100 19.37 -5.93 1.99
N ARG A 101 20.29 -5.53 1.10
CA ARG A 101 20.12 -4.34 0.26
C ARG A 101 18.86 -4.42 -0.61
N GLN A 102 18.61 -5.57 -1.25
CA GLN A 102 17.41 -5.76 -2.09
C GLN A 102 16.12 -5.73 -1.26
N THR A 103 16.11 -6.42 -0.12
CA THR A 103 14.96 -6.46 0.79
C THR A 103 14.65 -5.06 1.31
N TRP A 104 15.68 -4.34 1.77
CA TRP A 104 15.59 -2.96 2.23
C TRP A 104 15.05 -2.01 1.14
N ALA A 105 15.59 -2.12 -0.08
CA ALA A 105 15.12 -1.32 -1.21
C ALA A 105 13.63 -1.59 -1.53
N SER A 106 13.20 -2.86 -1.47
CA SER A 106 11.79 -3.23 -1.70
C SER A 106 10.86 -2.70 -0.60
N LEU A 107 11.25 -2.79 0.68
CA LEU A 107 10.49 -2.24 1.80
C LEU A 107 10.35 -0.72 1.70
N THR A 108 11.47 -0.03 1.43
CA THR A 108 11.46 1.43 1.27
C THR A 108 10.61 1.86 0.08
N SER A 109 10.66 1.11 -1.04
CA SER A 109 9.82 1.37 -2.21
C SER A 109 8.34 1.27 -1.88
N VAL A 110 7.95 0.24 -1.11
CA VAL A 110 6.58 0.07 -0.64
C VAL A 110 6.14 1.21 0.26
N VAL A 111 6.96 1.61 1.25
CA VAL A 111 6.64 2.74 2.15
C VAL A 111 6.33 3.99 1.34
N PHE A 112 7.22 4.34 0.40
CA PHE A 112 7.01 5.51 -0.46
C PHE A 112 5.70 5.41 -1.25
N LYS A 113 5.41 4.25 -1.84
CA LYS A 113 4.23 4.05 -2.69
C LYS A 113 2.93 4.07 -1.87
N VAL A 114 2.91 3.44 -0.70
CA VAL A 114 1.77 3.49 0.23
C VAL A 114 1.50 4.93 0.64
N GLN A 115 2.52 5.66 1.09
CA GLN A 115 2.38 7.08 1.47
C GLN A 115 1.90 7.95 0.31
N TYR A 116 2.42 7.72 -0.91
CA TYR A 116 1.95 8.41 -2.10
C TYR A 116 0.45 8.17 -2.36
N MET A 117 0.01 6.91 -2.26
CA MET A 117 -1.39 6.57 -2.47
C MET A 117 -2.29 7.20 -1.39
N VAL A 118 -1.88 7.17 -0.12
CA VAL A 118 -2.58 7.82 1.01
C VAL A 118 -2.72 9.31 0.76
N ALA A 119 -1.61 10.01 0.49
CA ALA A 119 -1.63 11.46 0.24
C ALA A 119 -2.54 11.84 -0.93
N HIS A 120 -2.58 11.01 -1.98
CA HIS A 120 -3.49 11.23 -3.10
C HIS A 120 -4.97 11.12 -2.70
N VAL A 121 -5.32 10.16 -1.84
CA VAL A 121 -6.68 10.01 -1.31
C VAL A 121 -7.03 11.19 -0.40
N GLU A 122 -6.16 11.56 0.53
CA GLU A 122 -6.36 12.71 1.44
C GLU A 122 -6.65 14.00 0.67
N VAL A 123 -5.87 14.29 -0.39
CA VAL A 123 -6.12 15.46 -1.24
C VAL A 123 -7.52 15.45 -1.87
N ARG A 124 -8.07 14.28 -2.24
CA ARG A 124 -9.44 14.20 -2.78
C ARG A 124 -10.49 14.39 -1.68
N LEU A 125 -10.24 13.88 -0.47
CA LEU A 125 -11.12 14.07 0.68
C LEU A 125 -11.21 15.55 1.07
N ASP A 126 -10.07 16.24 1.17
CA ASP A 126 -10.01 17.67 1.48
C ASP A 126 -10.76 18.53 0.45
N GLN A 127 -10.64 18.18 -0.84
CA GLN A 127 -11.35 18.87 -1.92
C GLN A 127 -12.87 18.77 -1.78
N TRP A 128 -13.39 17.65 -1.27
CA TRP A 128 -14.83 17.50 -1.01
C TRP A 128 -15.26 18.30 0.21
N GLN A 129 -14.50 18.27 1.31
CA GLN A 129 -14.81 19.02 2.53
C GLN A 129 -14.82 20.54 2.29
N THR A 130 -14.00 21.03 1.36
CA THR A 130 -13.96 22.47 1.01
C THR A 130 -15.12 22.90 0.10
N GLN A 131 -15.80 21.95 -0.56
CA GLN A 131 -16.90 22.21 -1.51
C GLN A 131 -18.30 21.96 -0.93
N SER A 132 -18.38 21.37 0.26
CA SER A 132 -19.62 21.02 0.98
C SER A 132 -19.99 22.10 1.99
#